data_AF-A0AA36NHE3-F1
#
_entry.id   AF-A0AA36NHE3-F1
#
_cell.length_a   1.000
_cell.length_b   1.000
_cell.length_c   1.000
_cell.angle_alpha   90.00
_cell.angle_beta   90.00
_cell.angle_gamma   90.00
#
_symmetry.space_group_name_H-M   'P 1'
#
loop_
_entity.id
_entity.type
_entity.pdbx_description
1 polymer ?
#
loop_
_entity_poly.entity_id
_entity_poly.type
_entity_poly.pdbx_seq_one_letter_code
_entity_poly.pdbx_strand_id
1 'polypeptide(L)'
;MADASTDGGFQCLQQASALRAQILDPAPDASLCRKVSKRIARAASCGVEVVGDSLVLLGDEDACTCARLLLDWTNEQKGDALAELRPREANGLDTAELTEAEVKALSESILEQVEQEATVYLFLRDDHSEQQYKSGERIEFLWTDGGKEPGKWCEATFVRKSVGDGDEVKIRYQHEQRDIECTAKLRQVRPEESKRSPPGIYVYSRAAACGGRAGLAVAERKLKALLRDAVGKASTGQSWFRDKGKGVGKEGKGKASKPCFNFQKGFCDRDNCLYSHDVALAGEKGSKGAPGKGSWRQESSDRNKSWKQNQDDQSGQRQQSWQQKDDWRKGEWKSSHDSNKSNWKQDWGQNRKEWEARQDWQNRQQNSGKSNETWSSWTAPAEPPGPPHPPIQHQIEALRQNNLDLVAKNSPAWQSLSPDQIPTTVAMWRRRQNEFFPDAKELPEPWIRTLSKTSRKMYFTNTQDLSSTYDIASCF
;
A
#
# COMPACT_ATOMS: atom_id res chain seq x y z
N MET A 1 19.64 -36.07 -43.63
CA MET A 1 19.34 -35.99 -42.18
C MET A 1 19.32 -34.53 -41.78
N ALA A 2 18.14 -33.92 -41.85
CA ALA A 2 17.82 -32.63 -41.25
C ALA A 2 16.28 -32.53 -41.25
N ASP A 3 15.67 -32.74 -40.09
CA ASP A 3 14.25 -32.45 -39.81
C ASP A 3 14.25 -31.59 -38.54
N ALA A 4 13.87 -30.31 -38.65
CA ALA A 4 12.51 -29.79 -38.55
C ALA A 4 12.18 -29.37 -37.09
N SER A 5 12.38 -28.09 -36.82
CA SER A 5 11.83 -27.37 -35.67
C SER A 5 11.35 -26.02 -36.18
N THR A 6 10.04 -25.79 -36.19
CA THR A 6 9.37 -24.46 -36.15
C THR A 6 7.87 -24.68 -36.30
N ASP A 7 7.13 -24.81 -35.18
CA ASP A 7 5.67 -24.70 -35.22
C ASP A 7 5.05 -24.30 -33.86
N GLY A 8 5.74 -23.43 -33.11
CA GLY A 8 5.22 -22.86 -31.86
C GLY A 8 4.69 -21.42 -31.99
N GLY A 9 4.96 -20.74 -33.11
CA GLY A 9 4.71 -19.30 -33.25
C GLY A 9 3.34 -18.92 -33.83
N PHE A 10 2.70 -19.81 -34.59
CA PHE A 10 1.50 -19.47 -35.36
C PHE A 10 0.17 -19.60 -34.60
N GLN A 11 0.11 -20.37 -33.51
CA GLN A 11 -1.12 -20.49 -32.71
C GLN A 11 -1.39 -19.27 -31.82
N CYS A 12 -0.39 -18.47 -31.45
CA CYS A 12 -0.59 -17.24 -30.68
C CYS A 12 -1.23 -16.12 -31.53
N LEU A 13 -0.97 -16.09 -32.85
CA LEU A 13 -1.52 -15.09 -33.77
C LEU A 13 -2.96 -15.38 -34.20
N GLN A 14 -3.41 -16.64 -34.19
CA GLN A 14 -4.82 -16.95 -34.48
C GLN A 14 -5.78 -16.62 -33.32
N GLN A 15 -5.29 -16.42 -32.09
CA GLN A 15 -6.10 -15.81 -31.01
C GLN A 15 -6.17 -14.28 -31.09
N ALA A 16 -5.34 -13.64 -31.92
CA ALA A 16 -5.33 -12.19 -32.07
C ALA A 16 -6.50 -11.64 -32.92
N SER A 17 -7.23 -12.49 -33.66
CA SER A 17 -8.39 -12.07 -34.47
C SER A 17 -9.63 -11.66 -33.64
N ALA A 18 -9.60 -11.85 -32.32
CA ALA A 18 -10.62 -11.36 -31.40
C ALA A 18 -10.26 -10.04 -30.69
N LEU A 19 -9.02 -9.54 -30.86
CA LEU A 19 -8.58 -8.31 -30.21
C LEU A 19 -9.02 -7.10 -31.05
N ARG A 20 -9.84 -6.25 -30.44
CA ARG A 20 -10.34 -5.05 -31.09
C ARG A 20 -9.28 -3.95 -30.95
N ALA A 21 -8.80 -3.43 -32.07
CA ALA A 21 -7.96 -2.24 -32.07
C ALA A 21 -8.85 -1.00 -32.00
N GLN A 22 -8.60 -0.13 -31.03
CA GLN A 22 -9.24 1.19 -30.92
C GLN A 22 -8.17 2.26 -31.05
N ILE A 23 -8.38 3.20 -31.97
CA ILE A 23 -7.48 4.33 -32.20
C ILE A 23 -8.10 5.57 -31.55
N LEU A 24 -7.35 6.24 -30.69
CA LEU A 24 -7.72 7.53 -30.11
C LEU A 24 -6.97 8.64 -30.86
N ASP A 25 -7.72 9.53 -31.52
CA ASP A 25 -7.21 10.65 -32.31
C ASP A 25 -8.06 11.91 -32.01
N PRO A 26 -7.45 13.05 -31.60
CA PRO A 26 -6.03 13.20 -31.27
C PRO A 26 -5.65 12.43 -30.00
N ALA A 27 -4.45 11.86 -29.97
CA ALA A 27 -3.94 11.33 -28.72
C ALA A 27 -3.80 12.50 -27.73
N PRO A 28 -4.05 12.24 -26.44
CA PRO A 28 -3.48 13.09 -25.41
C PRO A 28 -1.96 13.16 -25.58
N ASP A 29 -1.34 14.29 -25.21
CA ASP A 29 0.10 14.57 -25.35
C ASP A 29 0.95 13.31 -25.58
N ALA A 30 1.44 13.11 -26.81
CA ALA A 30 2.13 11.88 -27.21
C ALA A 30 3.38 11.59 -26.35
N SER A 31 4.02 12.64 -25.81
CA SER A 31 5.15 12.51 -24.88
C SER A 31 4.71 11.90 -23.55
N LEU A 32 3.57 12.36 -23.06
CA LEU A 32 2.92 11.84 -21.87
C LEU A 32 2.51 10.38 -22.06
N CYS A 33 1.77 10.08 -23.12
CA CYS A 33 1.32 8.72 -23.43
C CYS A 33 2.48 7.72 -23.49
N ARG A 34 3.64 8.10 -24.06
CA ARG A 34 4.84 7.23 -24.07
C ARG A 34 5.34 6.89 -22.68
N LYS A 35 5.34 7.85 -21.74
CA LYS A 35 5.79 7.62 -20.36
C LYS A 35 4.89 6.64 -19.61
N VAL A 36 3.58 6.74 -19.81
CA VAL A 36 2.60 6.02 -18.99
C VAL A 36 2.00 4.78 -19.65
N SER A 37 2.17 4.62 -20.97
CA SER A 37 1.63 3.51 -21.78
C SER A 37 1.86 2.14 -21.15
N LYS A 38 3.09 1.85 -20.71
CA LYS A 38 3.42 0.56 -20.08
C LYS A 38 2.70 0.33 -18.76
N ARG A 39 2.47 1.38 -17.97
CA ARG A 39 1.78 1.29 -16.67
C ARG A 39 0.29 1.07 -16.88
N ILE A 40 -0.31 1.86 -17.78
CA ILE A 40 -1.71 1.73 -18.18
C ILE A 40 -1.96 0.36 -18.81
N ALA A 41 -1.09 -0.09 -19.71
CA ALA A 41 -1.20 -1.40 -20.35
C ALA A 41 -1.27 -2.55 -19.34
N ARG A 42 -0.41 -2.53 -18.32
CA ARG A 42 -0.40 -3.52 -17.24
C ARG A 42 -1.68 -3.46 -16.41
N ALA A 43 -2.06 -2.27 -15.95
CA ALA A 43 -3.20 -2.09 -15.06
C ALA A 43 -4.53 -2.41 -15.75
N ALA A 44 -4.70 -1.98 -16.99
CA ALA A 44 -5.89 -2.27 -17.80
C ALA A 44 -5.88 -3.67 -18.43
N SER A 45 -4.73 -4.37 -18.38
CA SER A 45 -4.49 -5.59 -19.19
C SER A 45 -4.80 -5.38 -20.68
N CYS A 46 -4.44 -4.20 -21.18
CA CYS A 46 -4.66 -3.76 -22.55
C CYS A 46 -3.30 -3.54 -23.21
N GLY A 47 -3.12 -3.90 -24.48
CA GLY A 47 -1.98 -3.41 -25.25
C GLY A 47 -2.16 -1.91 -25.50
N VAL A 48 -1.19 -1.10 -25.10
CA VAL A 48 -1.22 0.36 -25.33
C VAL A 48 0.01 0.72 -26.14
N GLU A 49 -0.20 1.14 -27.38
CA GLU A 49 0.85 1.50 -28.32
C GLU A 49 0.67 2.95 -28.79
N VAL A 50 1.78 3.69 -28.89
CA VAL A 50 1.77 5.03 -29.48
C VAL A 50 2.27 4.90 -30.92
N VAL A 51 1.41 5.18 -31.90
CA VAL A 51 1.73 5.10 -33.33
C VAL A 51 1.60 6.51 -33.92
N GLY A 52 2.73 7.15 -34.17
CA GLY A 52 2.76 8.57 -34.54
C GLY A 52 2.25 9.45 -33.38
N ASP A 53 1.21 10.23 -33.67
CA ASP A 53 0.47 11.07 -32.71
C ASP A 53 -0.85 10.45 -32.27
N SER A 54 -1.06 9.16 -32.57
CA SER A 54 -2.26 8.41 -32.19
C SER A 54 -1.93 7.37 -31.12
N LEU A 55 -2.89 7.10 -30.25
CA LEU A 55 -2.81 6.01 -29.27
C LEU A 55 -3.68 4.85 -29.72
N VAL A 56 -3.09 3.66 -29.78
CA VAL A 56 -3.77 2.42 -30.15
C VAL A 56 -3.93 1.55 -28.91
N LEU A 57 -5.18 1.20 -28.60
CA LEU A 57 -5.55 0.27 -27.54
C LEU A 57 -5.91 -1.09 -28.17
N LEU A 58 -5.29 -2.15 -27.69
CA LEU A 58 -5.44 -3.52 -28.16
C LEU A 58 -5.93 -4.40 -27.01
N GLY A 59 -7.19 -4.80 -27.02
CA GLY A 59 -7.74 -5.60 -25.93
C GLY A 59 -9.20 -5.96 -26.15
N ASP A 60 -9.78 -6.62 -25.14
CA ASP A 60 -11.24 -6.68 -25.00
C ASP A 60 -11.82 -5.28 -24.72
N GLU A 61 -13.14 -5.14 -24.86
CA GLU A 61 -13.84 -3.85 -24.70
C GLU A 61 -13.69 -3.27 -23.29
N ASP A 62 -13.67 -4.15 -22.28
CA ASP A 62 -13.50 -3.77 -20.88
C ASP A 62 -12.09 -3.24 -20.60
N ALA A 63 -11.05 -3.91 -21.12
CA ALA A 63 -9.66 -3.49 -21.04
C ALA A 63 -9.43 -2.15 -21.75
N CYS A 64 -10.02 -1.96 -22.93
CA CYS A 64 -9.93 -0.69 -23.64
C CYS A 64 -10.63 0.45 -22.89
N THR A 65 -11.82 0.19 -22.34
CA THR A 65 -12.58 1.17 -21.53
C THR A 65 -11.81 1.54 -20.27
N CYS A 66 -11.22 0.55 -19.60
CA CYS A 66 -10.35 0.74 -18.45
C CYS A 66 -9.11 1.57 -18.79
N ALA A 67 -8.43 1.26 -19.89
CA ALA A 67 -7.27 2.03 -20.35
C ALA A 67 -7.61 3.49 -20.63
N ARG A 68 -8.79 3.78 -21.22
CA ARG A 68 -9.28 5.15 -21.45
C ARG A 68 -9.47 5.92 -20.14
N LEU A 69 -10.12 5.31 -19.14
CA LEU A 69 -10.29 5.93 -17.82
C LEU A 69 -8.93 6.27 -17.18
N LEU A 70 -7.98 5.35 -17.23
CA LEU A 70 -6.62 5.59 -16.72
C LEU A 70 -5.89 6.70 -17.50
N LEU A 71 -6.07 6.76 -18.82
CA LEU A 71 -5.49 7.81 -19.66
C LEU A 71 -6.06 9.17 -19.31
N ASP A 72 -7.38 9.28 -19.16
CA ASP A 72 -8.04 10.53 -18.78
C ASP A 72 -7.49 11.06 -17.45
N TRP A 73 -7.39 10.21 -16.43
CA TRP A 73 -6.75 10.57 -15.17
C TRP A 73 -5.29 10.96 -15.33
N THR A 74 -4.54 10.22 -16.14
CA THR A 74 -3.12 10.49 -16.36
C THR A 74 -2.88 11.82 -17.10
N ASN A 75 -3.78 12.19 -18.01
CA ASN A 75 -3.77 13.48 -18.71
C ASN A 75 -4.08 14.64 -17.78
N GLU A 76 -5.08 14.47 -16.92
CA GLU A 76 -5.39 15.45 -15.87
C GLU A 76 -4.16 15.68 -14.97
N GLN A 77 -3.37 14.63 -14.72
CA GLN A 77 -2.15 14.65 -13.90
C GLN A 77 -0.86 14.99 -14.66
N LYS A 78 -0.92 15.21 -15.98
CA LYS A 78 0.25 15.42 -16.83
C LYS A 78 1.33 14.33 -16.70
N GLY A 79 0.93 13.10 -16.36
CA GLY A 79 1.81 11.92 -16.34
C GLY A 79 2.60 11.66 -15.09
N ASP A 80 2.42 12.48 -14.07
CA ASP A 80 3.09 12.25 -12.82
C ASP A 80 2.19 11.41 -11.91
N ALA A 81 2.61 10.18 -11.60
CA ALA A 81 1.88 9.38 -10.62
C ALA A 81 2.10 9.83 -9.18
N LEU A 82 3.02 10.78 -8.99
CA LEU A 82 3.14 11.54 -7.77
C LEU A 82 2.14 12.71 -7.70
N ALA A 83 1.45 13.03 -8.80
CA ALA A 83 0.47 14.11 -8.82
C ALA A 83 -0.94 13.64 -8.42
N GLU A 84 -1.65 14.54 -7.75
CA GLU A 84 -2.98 14.35 -7.16
C GLU A 84 -4.04 13.93 -8.17
N LEU A 85 -4.90 12.95 -7.82
CA LEU A 85 -6.13 12.65 -8.54
C LEU A 85 -7.16 13.74 -8.27
N ARG A 86 -7.70 14.36 -9.32
CA ARG A 86 -8.86 15.26 -9.20
C ARG A 86 -10.03 14.44 -8.67
N PRO A 87 -10.66 14.80 -7.54
CA PRO A 87 -11.81 14.08 -7.03
C PRO A 87 -13.06 14.42 -7.87
N ARG A 88 -13.11 13.91 -9.11
CA ARG A 88 -14.39 13.46 -9.65
C ARG A 88 -14.71 12.18 -8.90
N GLU A 89 -15.83 12.18 -8.17
CA GLU A 89 -16.37 11.06 -7.39
C GLU A 89 -15.67 9.75 -7.74
N ALA A 90 -14.69 9.37 -6.93
CA ALA A 90 -13.70 8.32 -7.21
C ALA A 90 -14.35 6.94 -7.09
N ASN A 91 -15.45 6.74 -7.80
CA ASN A 91 -16.26 5.55 -7.83
C ASN A 91 -15.39 4.44 -8.43
N GLY A 92 -14.95 3.50 -7.58
CA GLY A 92 -14.11 2.37 -7.96
C GLY A 92 -12.60 2.55 -7.73
N LEU A 93 -12.17 3.62 -7.05
CA LEU A 93 -10.80 3.75 -6.55
C LEU A 93 -10.78 3.48 -5.04
N ASP A 94 -9.92 2.56 -4.62
CA ASP A 94 -9.67 2.31 -3.22
C ASP A 94 -8.56 3.24 -2.70
N THR A 95 -8.63 3.64 -1.44
CA THR A 95 -7.62 4.52 -0.82
C THR A 95 -6.81 3.80 0.25
N ALA A 96 -5.48 3.89 0.15
CA ALA A 96 -4.55 3.51 1.21
C ALA A 96 -4.01 4.77 1.90
N GLU A 97 -4.31 4.93 3.20
CA GLU A 97 -3.78 6.03 4.00
C GLU A 97 -2.28 5.84 4.28
N LEU A 98 -1.52 6.93 4.16
CA LEU A 98 -0.09 6.98 4.47
C LEU A 98 0.20 7.97 5.60
N THR A 99 1.24 7.67 6.37
CA THR A 99 1.83 8.61 7.33
C THR A 99 2.79 9.59 6.62
N GLU A 100 3.07 10.74 7.24
CA GLU A 100 4.02 11.71 6.66
C GLU A 100 5.43 11.12 6.43
N ALA A 101 5.89 10.22 7.31
CA ALA A 101 7.17 9.56 7.17
C ALA A 101 7.18 8.61 5.97
N GLU A 102 6.08 7.91 5.74
CA GLU A 102 5.87 7.05 4.58
C GLU A 102 5.83 7.86 3.29
N VAL A 103 5.13 9.01 3.26
CA VAL A 103 5.15 9.91 2.09
C VAL A 103 6.57 10.39 1.77
N LYS A 104 7.36 10.76 2.78
CA LYS A 104 8.77 11.16 2.58
C LYS A 104 9.66 10.02 2.08
N ALA A 105 9.34 8.78 2.44
CA ALA A 105 10.07 7.60 2.02
C ALA A 105 9.61 7.06 0.66
N LEU A 106 8.47 7.53 0.17
CA LEU A 106 7.88 7.11 -1.08
C LEU A 106 8.75 7.56 -2.25
N SER A 107 8.99 6.64 -3.17
CA SER A 107 9.78 6.90 -4.38
C SER A 107 9.11 6.23 -5.57
N GLU A 108 9.43 6.72 -6.77
CA GLU A 108 8.97 6.12 -8.03
C GLU A 108 9.28 4.61 -8.08
N SER A 109 10.46 4.19 -7.62
CA SER A 109 10.84 2.77 -7.58
C SER A 109 9.95 1.91 -6.68
N ILE A 110 9.46 2.45 -5.56
CA ILE A 110 8.54 1.74 -4.67
C ILE A 110 7.18 1.60 -5.37
N LEU A 111 6.68 2.67 -5.99
CA LEU A 111 5.41 2.64 -6.70
C LEU A 111 5.44 1.64 -7.87
N GLU A 112 6.47 1.71 -8.71
CA GLU A 112 6.65 0.78 -9.84
C GLU A 112 6.68 -0.68 -9.38
N GLN A 113 7.37 -0.97 -8.27
CA GLN A 113 7.43 -2.32 -7.72
C GLN A 113 6.07 -2.80 -7.23
N VAL A 114 5.30 -1.94 -6.54
CA VAL A 114 3.95 -2.29 -6.09
C VAL A 114 3.01 -2.49 -7.27
N GLU A 115 3.03 -1.59 -8.26
CA GLU A 115 2.22 -1.71 -9.47
C GLU A 115 2.51 -3.00 -10.23
N GLN A 116 3.78 -3.39 -10.35
CA GLN A 116 4.18 -4.60 -11.04
C GLN A 116 3.73 -5.86 -10.30
N GLU A 117 3.92 -5.93 -8.98
CA GLU A 117 3.60 -7.13 -8.20
C GLU A 117 2.10 -7.29 -7.93
N ALA A 118 1.38 -6.19 -7.75
CA ALA A 118 -0.06 -6.21 -7.47
C ALA A 118 -0.92 -6.07 -8.74
N THR A 119 -0.32 -5.77 -9.90
CA THR A 119 -1.06 -5.50 -11.17
C THR A 119 -2.10 -4.38 -10.97
N VAL A 120 -1.68 -3.32 -10.29
CA VAL A 120 -2.49 -2.13 -10.01
C VAL A 120 -1.89 -0.90 -10.69
N TYR A 121 -2.67 0.16 -10.77
CA TYR A 121 -2.17 1.51 -11.04
C TYR A 121 -2.31 2.34 -9.76
N LEU A 122 -1.23 3.00 -9.35
CA LEU A 122 -1.20 3.84 -8.17
C LEU A 122 -1.18 5.31 -8.54
N PHE A 123 -1.93 6.09 -7.77
CA PHE A 123 -1.95 7.54 -7.82
C PHE A 123 -1.72 8.09 -6.42
N LEU A 124 -0.84 9.06 -6.29
CA LEU A 124 -0.74 9.81 -5.05
C LEU A 124 -1.80 10.89 -4.98
N ARG A 125 -2.36 11.10 -3.80
CA ARG A 125 -3.07 12.31 -3.47
C ARG A 125 -2.12 13.23 -2.72
N ASP A 126 -1.70 14.30 -3.37
CA ASP A 126 -0.97 15.37 -2.71
C ASP A 126 -1.90 16.58 -2.61
N ASP A 127 -2.37 16.90 -1.41
CA ASP A 127 -3.41 17.89 -1.04
C ASP A 127 -3.09 19.36 -1.51
N HIS A 128 -2.18 19.57 -2.45
CA HIS A 128 -1.66 20.88 -2.83
C HIS A 128 -2.27 21.46 -4.13
N SER A 129 -2.96 20.65 -4.95
CA SER A 129 -3.20 21.07 -6.34
C SER A 129 -4.60 21.63 -6.64
N GLU A 130 -5.62 21.35 -5.84
CA GLU A 130 -7.00 21.74 -6.17
C GLU A 130 -7.77 22.54 -5.11
N GLN A 131 -7.10 23.03 -4.08
CA GLN A 131 -7.81 23.74 -3.02
C GLN A 131 -8.30 25.11 -3.46
N GLN A 132 -9.62 25.23 -3.52
CA GLN A 132 -10.29 26.50 -3.60
C GLN A 132 -10.26 27.17 -2.23
N TYR A 133 -9.26 27.99 -2.00
CA TYR A 133 -9.21 28.82 -0.79
C TYR A 133 -10.21 29.96 -0.89
N LYS A 134 -10.98 30.17 0.17
CA LYS A 134 -11.84 31.36 0.31
C LYS A 134 -11.05 32.51 0.90
N SER A 135 -11.32 33.75 0.47
CA SER A 135 -10.73 34.94 1.11
C SER A 135 -10.98 34.91 2.62
N GLY A 136 -9.92 35.05 3.41
CA GLY A 136 -9.95 34.94 4.87
C GLY A 136 -9.72 33.52 5.42
N GLU A 137 -9.55 32.52 4.57
CA GLU A 137 -9.28 31.16 5.01
C GLU A 137 -7.86 30.99 5.54
N ARG A 138 -7.71 30.28 6.66
CA ARG A 138 -6.42 29.88 7.21
C ARG A 138 -5.76 28.82 6.34
N ILE A 139 -4.51 29.05 6.02
CA ILE A 139 -3.66 28.24 5.15
C ILE A 139 -2.26 28.14 5.77
N GLU A 140 -1.43 27.27 5.24
CA GLU A 140 0.02 27.33 5.42
C GLU A 140 0.69 27.63 4.09
N PHE A 141 1.82 28.32 4.15
CA PHE A 141 2.67 28.54 2.97
C PHE A 141 4.14 28.24 3.26
N LEU A 142 4.86 27.84 2.24
CA LEU A 142 6.29 27.53 2.32
C LEU A 142 7.09 28.84 2.23
N TRP A 143 7.53 29.32 3.38
CA TRP A 143 8.43 30.47 3.47
C TRP A 143 9.88 30.04 3.21
N THR A 144 10.53 30.70 2.24
CA THR A 144 11.94 30.48 1.89
C THR A 144 12.73 31.76 2.16
N ASP A 145 13.74 31.70 3.02
CA ASP A 145 14.62 32.83 3.30
C ASP A 145 15.64 33.01 2.17
N GLY A 146 15.37 33.95 1.26
CA GLY A 146 16.29 34.30 0.18
C GLY A 146 16.63 33.14 -0.79
N GLY A 147 15.70 32.19 -0.97
CA GLY A 147 15.89 31.03 -1.86
C GLY A 147 16.80 29.93 -1.31
N LYS A 148 17.20 29.97 -0.03
CA LYS A 148 17.92 28.86 0.61
C LYS A 148 16.93 27.79 1.04
N GLU A 149 17.10 26.58 0.51
CA GLU A 149 16.41 25.38 0.99
C GLU A 149 17.12 24.77 2.21
N PRO A 150 16.39 24.16 3.16
CA PRO A 150 14.94 23.91 3.14
C PRO A 150 14.11 25.10 3.64
N GLY A 151 12.99 25.38 2.97
CA GLY A 151 11.99 26.33 3.46
C GLY A 151 11.23 25.84 4.70
N LYS A 152 10.49 26.74 5.37
CA LYS A 152 9.65 26.43 6.53
C LYS A 152 8.18 26.72 6.21
N TRP A 153 7.29 25.79 6.56
CA TRP A 153 5.86 26.03 6.49
C TRP A 153 5.42 26.98 7.62
N CYS A 154 4.70 28.04 7.24
CA CYS A 154 4.24 29.10 8.13
C CYS A 154 2.74 29.29 7.96
N GLU A 155 2.04 29.59 9.05
CA GLU A 155 0.60 29.94 9.02
C GLU A 155 0.38 31.26 8.27
N ALA A 156 -0.67 31.30 7.45
CA ALA A 156 -1.10 32.46 6.71
C ALA A 156 -2.62 32.48 6.53
N THR A 157 -3.13 33.58 6.00
CA THR A 157 -4.51 33.76 5.58
C THR A 157 -4.54 34.01 4.08
N PHE A 158 -5.35 33.25 3.36
CA PHE A 158 -5.55 33.46 1.93
C PHE A 158 -6.29 34.77 1.69
N VAL A 159 -5.76 35.65 0.83
CA VAL A 159 -6.39 36.93 0.49
C VAL A 159 -7.14 36.82 -0.83
N ARG A 160 -6.46 36.45 -1.91
CA ARG A 160 -7.05 36.30 -3.25
C ARG A 160 -6.11 35.58 -4.21
N LYS A 161 -6.65 35.06 -5.30
CA LYS A 161 -5.82 34.67 -6.46
C LYS A 161 -5.25 35.94 -7.13
N SER A 162 -4.00 35.87 -7.57
CA SER A 162 -3.38 36.93 -8.35
C SER A 162 -4.01 37.01 -9.74
N VAL A 163 -4.08 38.20 -10.31
CA VAL A 163 -4.58 38.42 -11.68
C VAL A 163 -3.43 38.09 -12.64
N GLY A 164 -3.46 36.92 -13.30
CA GLY A 164 -2.37 36.42 -14.14
C GLY A 164 -2.52 34.92 -14.46
N ASP A 165 -1.41 34.20 -14.66
CA ASP A 165 -1.33 32.77 -15.05
C ASP A 165 -2.01 31.77 -14.08
N GLY A 166 -2.67 32.26 -13.02
CA GLY A 166 -3.49 31.46 -12.11
C GLY A 166 -2.71 30.63 -11.09
N ASP A 167 -1.38 30.58 -11.19
CA ASP A 167 -0.49 29.81 -10.31
C ASP A 167 0.05 30.63 -9.12
N GLU A 168 -0.42 31.85 -8.94
CA GLU A 168 0.00 32.72 -7.83
C GLU A 168 -1.18 33.17 -6.99
N VAL A 169 -0.95 33.21 -5.68
CA VAL A 169 -1.93 33.60 -4.68
C VAL A 169 -1.35 34.66 -3.76
N LYS A 170 -2.17 35.66 -3.44
CA LYS A 170 -1.83 36.66 -2.43
C LYS A 170 -2.23 36.13 -1.07
N ILE A 171 -1.29 36.13 -0.15
CA ILE A 171 -1.46 35.61 1.21
C ILE A 171 -1.04 36.69 2.21
N ARG A 172 -1.57 36.60 3.42
CA ARG A 172 -1.21 37.46 4.56
C ARG A 172 -0.69 36.60 5.69
N TYR A 173 0.49 36.89 6.22
CA TYR A 173 1.08 36.14 7.33
C TYR A 173 1.69 37.10 8.36
N GLN A 174 1.87 36.62 9.59
CA GLN A 174 2.45 37.41 10.66
C GLN A 174 3.94 37.08 10.83
N HIS A 175 4.79 38.10 10.77
CA HIS A 175 6.23 37.96 11.01
C HIS A 175 6.70 39.10 11.90
N GLU A 176 7.37 38.77 13.02
CA GLU A 176 7.84 39.77 14.01
C GLU A 176 6.76 40.76 14.45
N GLN A 177 5.55 40.25 14.72
CA GLN A 177 4.36 41.04 15.10
C GLN A 177 3.82 42.00 14.03
N ARG A 178 4.32 41.94 12.80
CA ARG A 178 3.79 42.70 11.66
C ARG A 178 3.03 41.78 10.72
N ASP A 179 1.90 42.26 10.23
CA ASP A 179 1.17 41.61 9.15
C ASP A 179 1.82 41.96 7.81
N ILE A 180 2.27 40.94 7.10
CA ILE A 180 2.92 41.06 5.81
C ILE A 180 2.04 40.39 4.76
N GLU A 181 1.78 41.08 3.66
CA GLU A 181 1.17 40.48 2.47
C GLU A 181 2.25 40.16 1.45
N CYS A 182 2.27 38.91 0.97
CA CYS A 182 3.17 38.49 -0.09
C CYS A 182 2.43 37.66 -1.15
N THR A 183 3.09 37.46 -2.29
CA THR A 183 2.62 36.56 -3.34
C THR A 183 3.39 35.25 -3.23
N ALA A 184 2.68 34.14 -3.13
CA ALA A 184 3.24 32.80 -3.12
C ALA A 184 2.74 32.02 -4.33
N LYS A 185 3.53 31.06 -4.81
CA LYS A 185 3.04 30.11 -5.82
C LYS A 185 2.00 29.19 -5.20
N LEU A 186 1.01 28.75 -5.96
CA LEU A 186 -0.05 27.88 -5.45
C LEU A 186 0.53 26.58 -4.89
N ARG A 187 1.54 26.01 -5.55
CA ARG A 187 2.32 24.85 -5.05
C ARG A 187 3.04 25.06 -3.72
N GLN A 188 3.19 26.31 -3.27
CA GLN A 188 3.78 26.68 -1.99
C GLN A 188 2.72 26.99 -0.94
N VAL A 189 1.44 26.71 -1.21
CA VAL A 189 0.33 26.95 -0.30
C VAL A 189 -0.45 25.65 -0.10
N ARG A 190 -0.91 25.43 1.13
CA ARG A 190 -1.68 24.23 1.54
C ARG A 190 -2.69 24.60 2.64
N PRO A 191 -3.66 23.75 3.01
CA PRO A 191 -4.56 24.04 4.12
C PRO A 191 -3.78 24.11 5.42
N GLU A 192 -4.40 24.73 6.42
CA GLU A 192 -4.07 24.50 7.81
C GLU A 192 -4.02 23.00 8.12
N GLU A 193 -3.03 22.56 8.89
CA GLU A 193 -2.78 21.14 9.21
C GLU A 193 -4.03 20.39 9.70
N SER A 194 -4.90 21.05 10.46
CA SER A 194 -6.16 20.50 10.99
C SER A 194 -7.22 20.15 9.93
N LYS A 195 -7.13 20.76 8.74
CA LYS A 195 -8.05 20.53 7.61
C LYS A 195 -7.47 19.60 6.55
N ARG A 196 -6.19 19.23 6.66
CA ARG A 196 -5.59 18.29 5.73
C ARG A 196 -6.19 16.93 5.94
N SER A 197 -6.50 16.25 4.85
CA SER A 197 -6.70 14.82 5.01
C SER A 197 -5.31 14.18 5.14
N PRO A 198 -5.21 12.99 5.75
CA PRO A 198 -3.99 12.23 5.64
C PRO A 198 -3.65 12.02 4.16
N PRO A 199 -2.38 12.14 3.77
CA PRO A 199 -1.96 11.82 2.41
C PRO A 199 -2.37 10.37 2.10
N GLY A 200 -2.97 10.18 0.93
CA GLY A 200 -3.51 8.89 0.51
C GLY A 200 -2.92 8.46 -0.83
N ILE A 201 -2.82 7.16 -1.04
CA ILE A 201 -2.61 6.58 -2.36
C ILE A 201 -3.92 6.00 -2.84
N TYR A 202 -4.40 6.45 -3.99
CA TYR A 202 -5.49 5.78 -4.68
C TYR A 202 -4.92 4.60 -5.45
N VAL A 203 -5.57 3.46 -5.29
CA VAL A 203 -5.23 2.20 -5.93
C VAL A 203 -6.35 1.88 -6.90
N TYR A 204 -6.00 1.81 -8.18
CA TYR A 204 -6.88 1.27 -9.20
C TYR A 204 -6.47 -0.16 -9.53
N SER A 205 -7.42 -1.09 -9.46
CA SER A 205 -7.22 -2.48 -9.87
C SER A 205 -8.30 -2.86 -10.87
N ARG A 206 -7.95 -3.53 -11.99
CA ARG A 206 -8.92 -4.10 -12.94
C ARG A 206 -9.91 -5.03 -12.22
N ALA A 207 -9.48 -5.69 -11.15
CA ALA A 207 -10.33 -6.56 -10.34
C ALA A 207 -11.42 -5.82 -9.56
N ALA A 208 -11.39 -4.48 -9.48
CA ALA A 208 -12.45 -3.68 -8.85
C ALA A 208 -13.82 -3.91 -9.51
N ALA A 209 -13.86 -4.18 -10.83
CA ALA A 209 -15.09 -4.55 -11.52
C ALA A 209 -15.65 -5.93 -11.13
N CYS A 210 -14.88 -6.78 -10.42
CA CYS A 210 -15.27 -8.14 -10.01
C CYS A 210 -15.05 -8.43 -8.51
N GLY A 211 -15.04 -7.42 -7.64
CA GLY A 211 -14.87 -7.60 -6.19
C GLY A 211 -13.44 -7.35 -5.68
N GLY A 212 -12.84 -6.23 -6.10
CA GLY A 212 -11.40 -5.86 -6.05
C GLY A 212 -10.62 -5.85 -4.74
N ARG A 213 -11.07 -6.49 -3.65
CA ARG A 213 -10.31 -6.52 -2.39
C ARG A 213 -8.97 -7.26 -2.49
N ALA A 214 -8.83 -8.23 -3.38
CA ALA A 214 -7.61 -9.02 -3.49
C ALA A 214 -6.41 -8.20 -4.02
N GLY A 215 -6.61 -7.44 -5.11
CA GLY A 215 -5.57 -6.58 -5.69
C GLY A 215 -5.18 -5.45 -4.75
N LEU A 216 -6.17 -4.81 -4.12
CA LEU A 216 -5.95 -3.78 -3.12
C LEU A 216 -5.14 -4.28 -1.93
N ALA A 217 -5.55 -5.41 -1.33
CA ALA A 217 -4.87 -5.93 -0.14
C ALA A 217 -3.42 -6.33 -0.43
N VAL A 218 -3.13 -6.83 -1.64
CA VAL A 218 -1.76 -7.12 -2.07
C VAL A 218 -0.98 -5.81 -2.26
N ALA A 219 -1.55 -4.82 -2.96
CA ALA A 219 -0.92 -3.53 -3.17
C ALA A 219 -0.61 -2.82 -1.86
N GLU A 220 -1.60 -2.69 -0.96
CA GLU A 220 -1.45 -2.05 0.34
C GLU A 220 -0.41 -2.76 1.22
N ARG A 221 -0.45 -4.09 1.29
CA ARG A 221 0.52 -4.88 2.07
C ARG A 221 1.93 -4.69 1.55
N LYS A 222 2.10 -4.72 0.21
CA LYS A 222 3.41 -4.57 -0.41
C LYS A 222 3.96 -3.16 -0.24
N LEU A 223 3.11 -2.16 -0.47
CA LEU A 223 3.43 -0.75 -0.28
C LEU A 223 3.88 -0.49 1.16
N LYS A 224 3.10 -0.90 2.16
CA LYS A 224 3.45 -0.74 3.59
C LYS A 224 4.74 -1.49 3.97
N ALA A 225 5.01 -2.65 3.37
CA ALA A 225 6.26 -3.37 3.61
C ALA A 225 7.48 -2.59 3.07
N LEU A 226 7.43 -2.14 1.81
CA LEU A 226 8.52 -1.38 1.19
C LEU A 226 8.74 -0.03 1.87
N LEU A 227 7.67 0.66 2.26
CA LEU A 227 7.75 1.92 2.98
C LEU A 227 8.33 1.75 4.38
N ARG A 228 7.94 0.69 5.12
CA ARG A 228 8.54 0.37 6.42
C ARG A 228 10.04 0.14 6.31
N ASP A 229 10.47 -0.59 5.28
CA ASP A 229 11.90 -0.83 5.04
C ASP A 229 12.63 0.46 4.67
N ALA A 230 12.02 1.32 3.85
CA ALA A 230 12.59 2.61 3.47
C ALA A 230 12.70 3.58 4.66
N VAL A 231 11.66 3.70 5.48
CA VAL A 231 11.66 4.50 6.72
C VAL A 231 12.66 3.94 7.73
N GLY A 232 12.76 2.62 7.87
CA GLY A 232 13.75 1.94 8.71
C GLY A 232 15.19 2.24 8.30
N LYS A 233 15.48 2.23 6.99
CA LYS A 233 16.80 2.62 6.47
C LYS A 233 17.11 4.11 6.72
N ALA A 234 16.13 4.99 6.51
CA ALA A 234 16.29 6.43 6.75
C ALA A 234 16.59 6.75 8.22
N SER A 235 15.86 6.12 9.15
CA SER A 235 16.03 6.33 10.59
C SER A 235 17.33 5.77 11.16
N THR A 236 17.89 4.71 10.57
CA THR A 236 19.17 4.10 11.00
C THR A 236 20.40 4.84 10.46
N GLY A 237 20.22 5.92 9.70
CA GLY A 237 21.31 6.67 9.08
C GLY A 237 22.04 5.88 7.98
N GLN A 238 21.50 4.74 7.55
CA GLN A 238 21.99 4.03 6.38
C GLN A 238 21.57 4.82 5.13
N SER A 239 22.55 5.52 4.54
CA SER A 239 22.36 6.33 3.35
C SER A 239 21.61 5.57 2.25
N TRP A 240 20.51 6.18 1.81
CA TRP A 240 19.54 5.75 0.80
C TRP A 240 20.13 5.80 -0.61
N PHE A 241 21.25 6.49 -0.81
CA PHE A 241 21.86 6.73 -2.12
C PHE A 241 22.93 5.73 -2.55
N ARG A 242 23.23 4.70 -1.74
CA ARG A 242 24.41 3.85 -2.01
C ARG A 242 24.19 2.61 -2.87
N ASP A 243 23.00 2.39 -3.42
CA ASP A 243 22.70 1.18 -4.23
C ASP A 243 22.73 1.36 -5.76
N LYS A 244 23.03 2.55 -6.30
CA LYS A 244 23.23 2.74 -7.77
C LYS A 244 24.69 2.80 -8.22
N GLY A 245 25.63 2.44 -7.36
CA GLY A 245 27.03 2.26 -7.76
C GLY A 245 27.35 0.78 -7.90
N LYS A 246 27.49 0.28 -9.14
CA LYS A 246 28.49 -0.77 -9.46
C LYS A 246 29.88 -0.20 -9.14
N GLY A 247 30.15 0.03 -7.87
CA GLY A 247 31.47 0.39 -7.38
C GLY A 247 32.29 -0.88 -7.46
N VAL A 248 33.21 -0.92 -8.42
CA VAL A 248 34.39 -1.77 -8.39
C VAL A 248 35.18 -1.36 -7.14
N GLY A 249 34.75 -1.88 -6.00
CA GLY A 249 35.31 -1.62 -4.70
C GLY A 249 36.62 -2.37 -4.58
N LYS A 250 37.72 -1.62 -4.64
CA LYS A 250 39.04 -1.98 -4.10
C LYS A 250 38.89 -2.87 -2.87
N GLU A 251 39.61 -3.98 -2.90
CA GLU A 251 39.79 -4.98 -1.85
C GLU A 251 39.84 -4.38 -0.44
N GLY A 252 38.66 -4.25 0.18
CA GLY A 252 38.54 -4.04 1.60
C GLY A 252 38.79 -5.37 2.28
N LYS A 253 39.93 -5.50 2.98
CA LYS A 253 40.26 -6.62 3.88
C LYS A 253 39.00 -7.06 4.64
N GLY A 254 38.48 -8.23 4.26
CA GLY A 254 37.22 -8.75 4.75
C GLY A 254 37.21 -8.86 6.26
N LYS A 255 36.17 -8.33 6.89
CA LYS A 255 35.80 -8.74 8.25
C LYS A 255 35.43 -10.21 8.16
N ALA A 256 36.29 -11.08 8.68
CA ALA A 256 36.02 -12.51 8.78
C ALA A 256 34.64 -12.73 9.44
N SER A 257 33.75 -13.43 8.73
CA SER A 257 32.47 -13.87 9.27
C SER A 257 32.70 -14.67 10.55
N LYS A 258 31.92 -14.37 11.60
CA LYS A 258 32.03 -15.06 12.90
C LYS A 258 31.78 -16.58 12.74
N PRO A 259 32.49 -17.44 13.49
CA PRO A 259 32.34 -18.89 13.38
C PRO A 259 30.97 -19.37 13.89
N CYS A 260 30.45 -20.42 13.27
CA CYS A 260 29.17 -21.04 13.65
C CYS A 260 29.35 -21.95 14.87
N PHE A 261 28.85 -21.52 16.03
CA PHE A 261 28.93 -22.30 17.27
C PHE A 261 28.15 -23.63 17.22
N ASN A 262 27.07 -23.71 16.44
CA ASN A 262 26.31 -24.96 16.29
C ASN A 262 27.05 -25.95 15.38
N PHE A 263 27.77 -25.47 14.37
CA PHE A 263 28.65 -26.31 13.55
C PHE A 263 29.81 -26.86 14.38
N GLN A 264 30.44 -26.02 15.22
CA GLN A 264 31.49 -26.46 16.14
C GLN A 264 31.03 -27.54 17.13
N LYS A 265 29.74 -27.59 17.44
CA LYS A 265 29.13 -28.62 18.31
C LYS A 265 28.54 -29.81 17.54
N GLY A 266 28.62 -29.82 16.21
CA GLY A 266 28.11 -30.90 15.36
C GLY A 266 26.58 -30.88 15.10
N PHE A 267 25.89 -29.77 15.39
CA PHE A 267 24.43 -29.66 15.25
C PHE A 267 23.96 -28.82 14.05
N CYS A 268 24.87 -28.40 13.18
CA CYS A 268 24.54 -27.60 12.01
C CYS A 268 25.08 -28.29 10.75
N ASP A 269 24.20 -28.64 9.84
CA ASP A 269 24.46 -29.29 8.55
C ASP A 269 23.96 -28.44 7.37
N ARG A 270 23.53 -27.20 7.63
CA ARG A 270 23.03 -26.29 6.60
C ARG A 270 24.17 -25.78 5.72
N ASP A 271 24.10 -26.06 4.41
CA ASP A 271 25.05 -25.59 3.41
C ASP A 271 25.10 -24.06 3.26
N ASN A 272 24.00 -23.37 3.60
CA ASN A 272 23.88 -21.90 3.53
C ASN A 272 23.78 -21.26 4.93
N CYS A 273 24.67 -21.64 5.85
CA CYS A 273 24.68 -21.03 7.18
C CYS A 273 25.21 -19.58 7.13
N LEU A 274 24.56 -18.66 7.87
CA LEU A 274 24.95 -17.25 7.96
C LEU A 274 26.33 -17.05 8.64
N TYR A 275 26.82 -18.07 9.34
CA TYR A 275 28.08 -18.08 10.08
C TYR A 275 29.07 -19.06 9.45
N SER A 276 30.37 -18.78 9.54
CA SER A 276 31.40 -19.58 8.86
C SER A 276 31.53 -20.98 9.46
N HIS A 277 31.62 -21.99 8.60
CA HIS A 277 31.93 -23.39 8.92
C HIS A 277 33.42 -23.73 8.68
N ASP A 278 34.27 -22.75 8.37
CA ASP A 278 35.71 -22.98 8.18
C ASP A 278 36.40 -23.33 9.50
N VAL A 279 36.74 -24.61 9.66
CA VAL A 279 37.40 -25.18 10.85
C VAL A 279 38.78 -24.56 11.10
N ALA A 280 39.40 -23.95 10.08
CA ALA A 280 40.75 -23.40 10.13
C ALA A 280 40.92 -22.14 11.02
N LEU A 281 39.85 -21.49 11.48
CA LEU A 281 39.92 -20.30 12.33
C LEU A 281 39.78 -20.60 13.84
N ALA A 282 39.55 -21.87 14.22
CA ALA A 282 39.52 -22.30 15.62
C ALA A 282 40.95 -22.55 16.13
N GLY A 283 41.70 -21.46 16.34
CA GLY A 283 43.10 -21.49 16.77
C GLY A 283 43.36 -22.33 18.03
N GLU A 284 44.42 -23.12 17.92
CA GLU A 284 45.16 -23.78 18.99
C GLU A 284 45.39 -22.83 20.18
N LYS A 285 44.75 -23.09 21.32
CA LYS A 285 45.18 -22.54 22.59
C LYS A 285 46.31 -23.40 23.13
N GLY A 286 47.53 -22.97 22.86
CA GLY A 286 48.77 -23.58 23.32
C GLY A 286 48.87 -23.71 24.85
N SER A 287 49.33 -24.90 25.26
CA SER A 287 49.73 -25.27 26.61
C SER A 287 50.85 -24.38 27.16
N LYS A 288 50.71 -23.99 28.44
CA LYS A 288 51.75 -23.31 29.22
C LYS A 288 52.87 -24.29 29.59
N GLY A 289 54.09 -24.04 29.10
CA GLY A 289 55.32 -24.74 29.49
C GLY A 289 56.48 -23.77 29.73
N ALA A 290 56.97 -23.79 30.97
CA ALA A 290 58.24 -23.33 31.59
C ALA A 290 59.18 -22.27 30.93
N PRO A 291 59.83 -21.41 31.74
CA PRO A 291 60.80 -20.43 31.27
C PRO A 291 62.24 -20.99 31.21
N GLY A 292 62.90 -20.84 30.06
CA GLY A 292 64.33 -21.14 29.86
C GLY A 292 65.10 -19.91 29.37
N LYS A 293 66.20 -19.60 30.05
CA LYS A 293 67.12 -18.47 29.85
C LYS A 293 68.09 -18.69 28.68
N GLY A 294 68.53 -17.60 28.05
CA GLY A 294 69.74 -17.49 27.18
C GLY A 294 69.45 -16.62 25.96
N SER A 295 69.96 -15.39 25.79
CA SER A 295 71.36 -14.92 25.64
C SER A 295 72.02 -15.34 24.31
N TRP A 296 72.81 -14.41 23.75
CA TRP A 296 73.56 -14.38 22.47
C TRP A 296 72.78 -13.73 21.30
N ARG A 297 73.03 -12.48 20.88
CA ARG A 297 74.24 -11.75 20.42
C ARG A 297 74.52 -11.97 18.93
N GLN A 298 74.67 -10.85 18.21
CA GLN A 298 75.43 -10.62 16.97
C GLN A 298 74.90 -11.24 15.65
N GLU A 299 75.02 -10.65 14.47
CA GLU A 299 75.57 -9.37 14.01
C GLU A 299 75.13 -9.14 12.54
N SER A 300 75.08 -7.86 12.15
CA SER A 300 75.47 -7.26 10.86
C SER A 300 75.04 -7.85 9.50
N SER A 301 74.45 -6.99 8.68
CA SER A 301 75.11 -6.33 7.52
C SER A 301 74.04 -5.84 6.53
N ASP A 302 73.88 -4.53 6.44
CA ASP A 302 74.32 -3.70 5.30
C ASP A 302 73.33 -3.66 4.12
N ARG A 303 72.60 -2.54 4.02
CA ARG A 303 72.75 -1.61 2.88
C ARG A 303 71.82 -0.39 3.01
N ASN A 304 72.46 0.73 3.33
CA ASN A 304 72.34 2.06 2.73
C ASN A 304 70.99 2.56 2.15
N LYS A 305 70.52 3.65 2.80
CA LYS A 305 70.35 5.02 2.27
C LYS A 305 69.45 5.25 1.05
N SER A 306 68.35 6.00 1.27
CA SER A 306 68.02 7.28 0.61
C SER A 306 66.54 7.66 0.79
N TRP A 307 66.05 8.88 1.04
CA TRP A 307 66.53 10.24 1.24
C TRP A 307 65.47 10.94 2.14
N LYS A 308 65.93 11.82 3.04
CA LYS A 308 65.16 12.94 3.62
C LYS A 308 65.65 14.19 2.90
N GLN A 309 64.79 15.03 2.33
CA GLN A 309 64.99 16.49 2.35
C GLN A 309 63.75 17.29 1.90
N ASN A 310 63.39 18.26 2.75
CA ASN A 310 62.67 19.53 2.51
C ASN A 310 61.19 19.48 2.07
N GLN A 311 60.29 20.31 2.60
CA GLN A 311 60.52 21.69 3.06
C GLN A 311 59.47 22.12 4.09
N ASP A 312 59.96 22.76 5.15
CA ASP A 312 59.23 23.67 6.01
C ASP A 312 58.79 24.91 5.21
N ASP A 313 57.60 25.45 5.50
CA ASP A 313 57.36 26.89 5.73
C ASP A 313 55.85 27.18 5.75
N GLN A 314 55.29 27.31 6.95
CA GLN A 314 54.45 28.44 7.40
C GLN A 314 53.75 28.10 8.71
N SER A 315 54.49 28.30 9.81
CA SER A 315 53.92 28.55 11.13
C SER A 315 53.49 30.01 11.23
N GLY A 316 52.22 30.27 11.54
CA GLY A 316 51.70 31.61 11.76
C GLY A 316 50.43 31.62 12.62
N GLN A 317 50.60 31.42 13.93
CA GLN A 317 49.80 31.94 15.05
C GLN A 317 48.25 31.98 14.94
N ARG A 318 47.58 31.10 15.71
CA ARG A 318 46.75 31.52 16.87
C ARG A 318 46.24 30.29 17.64
N GLN A 319 46.84 30.05 18.81
CA GLN A 319 46.21 29.27 19.88
C GLN A 319 45.39 30.22 20.78
N GLN A 320 44.33 29.65 21.36
CA GLN A 320 43.72 29.92 22.67
C GLN A 320 42.25 30.38 22.68
N SER A 321 41.51 29.76 23.63
CA SER A 321 40.09 29.86 24.00
C SER A 321 39.16 29.03 23.08
N TRP A 322 38.44 27.99 23.52
CA TRP A 322 37.70 27.80 24.77
C TRP A 322 37.64 26.31 25.18
N GLN A 323 38.04 26.02 26.42
CA GLN A 323 37.50 24.94 27.24
C GLN A 323 36.56 25.59 28.26
N GLN A 324 35.27 25.25 28.21
CA GLN A 324 34.24 25.26 29.28
C GLN A 324 32.87 25.26 28.58
N LYS A 325 32.11 24.16 28.65
CA LYS A 325 31.11 23.79 29.68
C LYS A 325 29.77 24.51 29.47
N ASP A 326 28.71 23.71 29.39
CA ASP A 326 27.32 23.94 29.88
C ASP A 326 26.35 23.18 28.95
N ASP A 327 25.86 22.02 29.39
CA ASP A 327 24.68 21.83 30.26
C ASP A 327 23.43 21.53 29.43
N TRP A 328 23.27 20.26 29.06
CA TRP A 328 21.97 19.73 28.64
C TRP A 328 21.42 18.95 29.83
N ARG A 329 20.54 19.64 30.56
CA ARG A 329 19.85 19.10 31.74
C ARG A 329 19.07 17.84 31.38
N LYS A 330 19.25 16.85 32.25
CA LYS A 330 18.35 15.73 32.50
C LYS A 330 16.95 16.27 32.83
N GLY A 331 16.05 16.24 31.85
CA GLY A 331 14.61 16.24 32.08
C GLY A 331 14.14 14.80 32.21
N GLU A 332 13.59 14.47 33.38
CA GLU A 332 13.00 13.17 33.70
C GLU A 332 11.96 12.77 32.65
N TRP A 333 12.24 11.70 31.91
CA TRP A 333 11.21 10.97 31.15
C TRP A 333 10.30 10.26 32.15
N LYS A 334 9.23 10.93 32.56
CA LYS A 334 8.12 10.27 33.26
C LYS A 334 7.30 9.51 32.22
N SER A 335 7.38 8.19 32.32
CA SER A 335 6.51 7.20 31.68
C SER A 335 5.04 7.56 31.86
N SER A 336 4.42 8.13 30.81
CA SER A 336 2.97 8.24 30.69
C SER A 336 2.43 6.91 30.20
N HIS A 337 2.29 5.96 31.12
CA HIS A 337 1.78 4.62 30.82
C HIS A 337 0.75 4.19 31.86
N ASP A 338 -0.21 5.06 32.23
CA ASP A 338 -1.30 4.64 33.14
C ASP A 338 -2.64 5.41 33.08
N SER A 339 -2.90 6.28 32.10
CA SER A 339 -4.17 7.07 32.07
C SER A 339 -5.23 6.63 31.07
N ASN A 340 -5.05 5.55 30.29
CA ASN A 340 -5.99 5.19 29.21
C ASN A 340 -6.94 4.00 29.51
N LYS A 341 -7.39 3.84 30.77
CA LYS A 341 -8.39 2.79 31.13
C LYS A 341 -9.80 3.31 31.38
N SER A 342 -10.01 4.63 31.49
CA SER A 342 -11.32 5.22 31.81
C SER A 342 -12.17 5.63 30.60
N ASN A 343 -11.61 5.68 29.38
CA ASN A 343 -12.31 6.25 28.22
C ASN A 343 -13.16 5.26 27.40
N TRP A 344 -13.02 3.94 27.63
CA TRP A 344 -13.67 2.93 26.78
C TRP A 344 -15.19 2.78 27.01
N LYS A 345 -15.71 3.20 28.18
CA LYS A 345 -17.14 3.05 28.51
C LYS A 345 -18.02 4.17 27.95
N GLN A 346 -17.47 5.36 27.69
CA GLN A 346 -18.25 6.47 27.11
C GLN A 346 -18.44 6.30 25.60
N ASP A 347 -17.47 5.70 24.91
CA ASP A 347 -17.47 5.56 23.45
C ASP A 347 -18.51 4.53 22.92
N TRP A 348 -18.84 3.51 23.73
CA TRP A 348 -19.90 2.54 23.39
C TRP A 348 -21.31 3.13 23.48
N GLY A 349 -21.54 4.08 24.39
CA GLY A 349 -22.86 4.71 24.56
C GLY A 349 -23.22 5.65 23.41
N GLN A 350 -22.21 6.26 22.79
CA GLN A 350 -22.39 7.22 21.70
C GLN A 350 -22.60 6.50 20.35
N ASN A 351 -21.80 5.46 20.09
CA ASN A 351 -21.97 4.60 18.90
C ASN A 351 -23.33 3.88 18.86
N ARG A 352 -23.89 3.52 20.01
CA ARG A 352 -25.22 2.90 20.07
C ARG A 352 -26.35 3.86 19.67
N LYS A 353 -26.29 5.13 20.11
CA LYS A 353 -27.29 6.14 19.76
C LYS A 353 -27.26 6.53 18.28
N GLU A 354 -26.06 6.58 17.68
CA GLU A 354 -25.91 6.82 16.25
C GLU A 354 -26.41 5.64 15.41
N TRP A 355 -26.22 4.41 15.89
CA TRP A 355 -26.77 3.21 15.25
C TRP A 355 -28.31 3.17 15.30
N GLU A 356 -28.90 3.46 16.46
CA GLU A 356 -30.37 3.54 16.64
C GLU A 356 -30.97 4.67 15.77
N ALA A 357 -30.30 5.82 15.65
CA ALA A 357 -30.75 6.93 14.78
C ALA A 357 -30.70 6.58 13.27
N ARG A 358 -29.72 5.78 12.82
CA ARG A 358 -29.64 5.29 11.43
C ARG A 358 -30.78 4.34 11.07
N GLN A 359 -31.16 3.46 12.00
CA GLN A 359 -32.28 2.52 11.80
C GLN A 359 -33.62 3.25 11.72
N ASP A 360 -33.84 4.24 12.58
CA ASP A 360 -35.05 5.06 12.58
C ASP A 360 -35.21 5.90 11.29
N TRP A 361 -34.10 6.38 10.73
CA TRP A 361 -34.11 7.10 9.46
C TRP A 361 -34.47 6.19 8.27
N GLN A 362 -33.92 4.96 8.22
CA GLN A 362 -34.27 3.98 7.19
C GLN A 362 -35.75 3.56 7.23
N ASN A 363 -36.31 3.35 8.43
CA ASN A 363 -37.72 3.00 8.57
C ASN A 363 -38.67 4.13 8.14
N ARG A 364 -38.25 5.40 8.23
CA ARG A 364 -39.05 6.54 7.74
C ARG A 364 -39.06 6.66 6.22
N GLN A 365 -37.98 6.28 5.55
CA GLN A 365 -37.91 6.27 4.07
C GLN A 365 -38.80 5.19 3.45
N GLN A 366 -38.96 4.03 4.13
CA GLN A 366 -39.83 2.97 3.63
C GLN A 366 -41.33 3.25 3.81
N ASN A 367 -41.70 4.13 4.75
CA ASN A 367 -43.10 4.45 5.05
C ASN A 367 -43.62 5.74 4.36
N SER A 368 -42.77 6.53 3.72
CA SER A 368 -43.20 7.80 3.07
C SER A 368 -43.74 7.64 1.64
N GLY A 369 -43.77 6.43 1.09
CA GLY A 369 -44.17 6.17 -0.31
C GLY A 369 -45.66 5.95 -0.58
N LYS A 370 -46.58 6.28 0.33
CA LYS A 370 -48.04 6.10 0.12
C LYS A 370 -48.80 7.41 0.25
N SER A 371 -48.89 8.17 -0.83
CA SER A 371 -50.02 9.07 -1.05
C SER A 371 -50.32 9.28 -2.54
N ASN A 372 -51.54 8.88 -2.91
CA ASN A 372 -52.39 9.34 -4.01
C ASN A 372 -51.75 9.66 -5.36
N GLU A 373 -51.95 8.77 -6.33
CA GLU A 373 -52.45 9.18 -7.66
C GLU A 373 -53.47 8.18 -8.19
N THR A 374 -54.60 8.75 -8.62
CA THR A 374 -55.81 8.08 -9.09
C THR A 374 -55.78 8.08 -10.61
N TRP A 375 -55.39 7.00 -11.27
CA TRP A 375 -55.61 6.82 -12.71
C TRP A 375 -56.17 5.42 -12.98
N SER A 376 -57.42 5.41 -13.44
CA SER A 376 -58.23 4.25 -13.80
C SER A 376 -57.78 3.65 -15.13
N SER A 377 -57.42 2.37 -15.16
CA SER A 377 -57.42 1.59 -16.41
C SER A 377 -57.49 0.08 -16.14
N TRP A 378 -58.61 -0.52 -16.55
CA TRP A 378 -58.85 -1.92 -16.93
C TRP A 378 -58.16 -3.04 -16.12
N THR A 379 -58.90 -3.56 -15.14
CA THR A 379 -58.55 -4.75 -14.34
C THR A 379 -58.81 -6.05 -15.10
N ALA A 380 -57.72 -6.78 -15.38
CA ALA A 380 -57.74 -8.23 -15.47
C ALA A 380 -58.22 -8.83 -14.13
N PRO A 381 -58.84 -10.03 -14.10
CA PRO A 381 -59.29 -10.65 -12.86
C PRO A 381 -58.12 -10.80 -11.89
N ALA A 382 -58.22 -10.10 -10.76
CA ALA A 382 -57.22 -10.11 -9.70
C ALA A 382 -57.06 -11.54 -9.17
N GLU A 383 -55.84 -12.07 -9.27
CA GLU A 383 -55.45 -13.24 -8.49
C GLU A 383 -55.70 -12.94 -7.00
N PRO A 384 -56.26 -13.90 -6.25
CA PRO A 384 -56.50 -13.70 -4.83
C PRO A 384 -55.20 -13.29 -4.14
N PRO A 385 -55.22 -12.31 -3.23
CA PRO A 385 -54.02 -11.88 -2.52
C PRO A 385 -53.39 -13.09 -1.84
N GLY A 386 -52.17 -13.43 -2.27
CA GLY A 386 -51.40 -14.51 -1.67
C GLY A 386 -51.26 -14.31 -0.16
N PRO A 387 -51.08 -15.39 0.61
CA PRO A 387 -50.89 -15.28 2.05
C PRO A 387 -49.73 -14.32 2.36
N PRO A 388 -49.86 -13.45 3.38
CA PRO A 388 -48.82 -12.48 3.71
C PRO A 388 -47.51 -13.22 4.00
N HIS A 389 -46.44 -12.82 3.31
CA HIS A 389 -45.12 -13.38 3.55
C HIS A 389 -44.72 -13.16 5.02
N PRO A 390 -44.16 -14.19 5.69
CA PRO A 390 -43.70 -14.04 7.06
C PRO A 390 -42.58 -12.98 7.11
N PRO A 391 -42.49 -12.19 8.19
CA PRO A 391 -41.44 -11.18 8.36
C PRO A 391 -40.06 -11.80 8.14
N ILE A 392 -39.14 -11.06 7.50
CA ILE A 392 -37.77 -11.50 7.19
C ILE A 392 -37.06 -12.07 8.43
N GLN A 393 -37.30 -11.48 9.60
CA GLN A 393 -36.73 -11.93 10.87
C GLN A 393 -37.11 -13.39 11.22
N HIS A 394 -38.35 -13.81 10.95
CA HIS A 394 -38.76 -15.20 11.18
C HIS A 394 -38.06 -16.17 10.23
N GLN A 395 -37.75 -15.74 9.00
CA GLN A 395 -37.02 -16.56 8.04
C GLN A 395 -35.55 -16.73 8.46
N ILE A 396 -34.91 -15.66 8.92
CA ILE A 396 -33.53 -15.68 9.45
C ILE A 396 -33.46 -16.61 10.67
N GLU A 397 -34.41 -16.52 11.61
CA GLU A 397 -34.39 -17.34 12.81
C GLU A 397 -34.67 -18.82 12.53
N ALA A 398 -35.61 -19.11 11.62
CA ALA A 398 -35.86 -20.49 11.18
C ALA A 398 -34.63 -21.13 10.52
N LEU A 399 -33.83 -20.35 9.79
CA LEU A 399 -32.59 -20.82 9.17
C LEU A 399 -31.44 -20.92 10.18
N ARG A 400 -31.38 -20.04 11.18
CA ARG A 400 -30.46 -20.17 12.31
C ARG A 400 -30.69 -21.50 13.03
N GLN A 401 -31.93 -21.80 13.36
CA GLN A 401 -32.27 -23.05 14.02
C GLN A 401 -31.93 -24.26 13.13
N ASN A 402 -32.28 -24.23 11.84
CA ASN A 402 -31.92 -25.29 10.91
C ASN A 402 -30.40 -25.53 10.84
N ASN A 403 -29.60 -24.46 10.86
CA ASN A 403 -28.15 -24.57 10.85
C ASN A 403 -27.59 -25.11 12.17
N LEU A 404 -28.18 -24.77 13.32
CA LEU A 404 -27.82 -25.38 14.61
C LEU A 404 -28.13 -26.88 14.61
N ASP A 405 -29.30 -27.28 14.10
CA ASP A 405 -29.69 -28.69 14.01
C ASP A 405 -28.77 -29.47 13.05
N LEU A 406 -28.42 -28.87 11.91
CA LEU A 406 -27.44 -29.43 10.96
C LEU A 406 -26.07 -29.64 11.60
N VAL A 407 -25.56 -28.64 12.33
CA VAL A 407 -24.28 -28.74 13.01
C VAL A 407 -24.34 -29.83 14.09
N ALA A 408 -25.41 -29.88 14.89
CA ALA A 408 -25.57 -30.90 15.92
C ALA A 408 -25.62 -32.32 15.32
N LYS A 409 -26.37 -32.51 14.22
CA LYS A 409 -26.52 -33.80 13.55
C LYS A 409 -25.25 -34.27 12.85
N ASN A 410 -24.52 -33.37 12.17
CA ASN A 410 -23.42 -33.73 11.27
C ASN A 410 -22.02 -33.51 11.85
N SER A 411 -21.88 -32.81 12.97
CA SER A 411 -20.57 -32.53 13.60
C SER A 411 -19.70 -33.78 13.82
N PRO A 412 -20.23 -34.93 14.31
CA PRO A 412 -19.41 -36.14 14.46
C PRO A 412 -18.82 -36.64 13.13
N ALA A 413 -19.59 -36.58 12.04
CA ALA A 413 -19.13 -36.96 10.71
C ALA A 413 -18.08 -35.97 10.17
N TRP A 414 -18.28 -34.67 10.38
CA TRP A 414 -17.30 -33.66 9.94
C TRP A 414 -15.96 -33.73 10.67
N GLN A 415 -15.98 -34.18 11.93
CA GLN A 415 -14.78 -34.39 12.74
C GLN A 415 -13.97 -35.61 12.30
N SER A 416 -14.60 -36.64 11.73
CA SER A 416 -13.90 -37.84 11.26
C SER A 416 -13.31 -37.70 9.85
N LEU A 417 -13.66 -36.64 9.11
CA LEU A 417 -13.12 -36.38 7.77
C LEU A 417 -11.64 -36.01 7.80
N SER A 418 -10.86 -36.59 6.91
CA SER A 418 -9.49 -36.14 6.65
C SER A 418 -9.47 -34.73 6.01
N PRO A 419 -8.43 -33.90 6.23
CA PRO A 419 -8.35 -32.55 5.64
C PRO A 419 -8.40 -32.51 4.10
N ASP A 420 -8.04 -33.62 3.44
CA ASP A 420 -8.02 -33.74 1.97
C ASP A 420 -9.40 -34.05 1.39
N GLN A 421 -10.31 -34.60 2.20
CA GLN A 421 -11.70 -34.84 1.79
C GLN A 421 -12.52 -33.54 1.74
N ILE A 422 -12.09 -32.50 2.46
CA ILE A 422 -12.78 -31.20 2.51
C ILE A 422 -12.48 -30.40 1.23
N PRO A 423 -13.50 -29.97 0.47
CA PRO A 423 -13.35 -29.14 -0.71
C PRO A 423 -12.52 -27.87 -0.44
N THR A 424 -11.62 -27.54 -1.38
CA THR A 424 -10.75 -26.36 -1.29
C THR A 424 -11.24 -25.18 -2.12
N THR A 425 -12.11 -25.42 -3.10
CA THR A 425 -12.60 -24.40 -4.03
C THR A 425 -14.10 -24.25 -3.93
N VAL A 426 -14.61 -23.05 -4.20
CA VAL A 426 -16.05 -22.75 -4.19
C VAL A 426 -16.81 -23.56 -5.24
N ALA A 427 -16.21 -23.82 -6.41
CA ALA A 427 -16.80 -24.70 -7.42
C ALA A 427 -17.02 -26.13 -6.90
N MET A 428 -16.07 -26.67 -6.13
CA MET A 428 -16.24 -27.98 -5.50
C MET A 428 -17.30 -27.96 -4.39
N TRP A 429 -17.33 -26.91 -3.56
CA TRP A 429 -18.36 -26.74 -2.54
C TRP A 429 -19.76 -26.68 -3.14
N ARG A 430 -19.95 -25.97 -4.27
CA ARG A 430 -21.25 -25.88 -4.96
C ARG A 430 -21.74 -27.25 -5.43
N ARG A 431 -20.84 -28.09 -5.96
CA ARG A 431 -21.17 -29.45 -6.44
C ARG A 431 -21.43 -30.44 -5.30
N ARG A 432 -20.82 -30.23 -4.13
CA ARG A 432 -20.84 -31.18 -2.99
C ARG A 432 -21.68 -30.69 -1.81
N GLN A 433 -22.54 -29.68 -1.96
CA GLN A 433 -23.40 -29.18 -0.85
C GLN A 433 -24.19 -30.32 -0.20
N ASN A 434 -24.88 -31.13 -1.00
CA ASN A 434 -25.74 -32.21 -0.48
C ASN A 434 -24.97 -33.35 0.19
N GLU A 435 -23.68 -33.51 -0.13
CA GLU A 435 -22.82 -34.51 0.51
C GLU A 435 -22.44 -34.10 1.94
N PHE A 436 -22.11 -32.81 2.13
CA PHE A 436 -21.65 -32.29 3.43
C PHE A 436 -22.78 -31.80 4.33
N PHE A 437 -23.87 -31.33 3.73
CA PHE A 437 -25.01 -30.74 4.42
C PHE A 437 -26.31 -31.41 3.94
N PRO A 438 -26.47 -32.73 4.17
CA PRO A 438 -27.71 -33.41 3.83
C PRO A 438 -28.87 -32.79 4.63
N ASP A 439 -30.04 -32.69 3.99
CA ASP A 439 -31.26 -32.10 4.57
C ASP A 439 -31.19 -30.60 4.88
N ALA A 440 -30.14 -29.91 4.45
CA ALA A 440 -30.03 -28.47 4.64
C ALA A 440 -31.01 -27.70 3.76
N LYS A 441 -31.70 -26.70 4.34
CA LYS A 441 -32.52 -25.78 3.53
C LYS A 441 -31.63 -25.01 2.57
N GLU A 442 -32.08 -24.84 1.33
CA GLU A 442 -31.36 -24.03 0.35
C GLU A 442 -31.19 -22.60 0.84
N LEU A 443 -29.99 -22.04 0.61
CA LEU A 443 -29.72 -20.63 0.86
C LEU A 443 -30.09 -19.82 -0.39
N PRO A 444 -30.49 -18.55 -0.26
CA PRO A 444 -30.70 -17.69 -1.42
C PRO A 444 -29.40 -17.58 -2.23
N GLU A 445 -29.49 -17.63 -3.56
CA GLU A 445 -28.33 -17.30 -4.39
C GLU A 445 -27.90 -15.85 -4.11
N PRO A 446 -26.59 -15.55 -4.06
CA PRO A 446 -25.44 -16.38 -4.46
C PRO A 446 -24.75 -17.13 -3.29
N TRP A 447 -25.43 -17.47 -2.19
CA TRP A 447 -24.81 -17.98 -0.97
C TRP A 447 -24.64 -19.51 -0.92
N ILE A 448 -23.54 -19.98 -0.32
CA ILE A 448 -23.29 -21.40 -0.05
C ILE A 448 -22.74 -21.65 1.37
N ARG A 449 -22.91 -22.88 1.87
CA ARG A 449 -22.30 -23.34 3.13
C ARG A 449 -20.92 -23.93 2.88
N THR A 450 -19.97 -23.66 3.76
CA THR A 450 -18.61 -24.22 3.70
C THR A 450 -18.18 -24.68 5.09
N LEU A 451 -17.20 -25.60 5.17
CA LEU A 451 -16.56 -26.00 6.42
C LEU A 451 -15.10 -25.59 6.42
N SER A 452 -14.64 -25.03 7.55
CA SER A 452 -13.20 -24.77 7.73
C SER A 452 -12.43 -26.07 7.88
N LYS A 453 -11.34 -26.23 7.12
CA LYS A 453 -10.43 -27.38 7.22
C LYS A 453 -9.87 -27.58 8.62
N THR A 454 -9.56 -26.48 9.32
CA THR A 454 -8.88 -26.52 10.61
C THR A 454 -9.86 -26.63 11.76
N SER A 455 -10.89 -25.78 11.80
CA SER A 455 -11.82 -25.70 12.94
C SER A 455 -13.04 -26.61 12.80
N ARG A 456 -13.32 -27.11 11.58
CA ARG A 456 -14.55 -27.86 11.25
C ARG A 456 -15.84 -27.10 11.57
N LYS A 457 -15.74 -25.79 11.75
CA LYS A 457 -16.91 -24.91 11.89
C LYS A 457 -17.49 -24.61 10.52
N MET A 458 -18.81 -24.51 10.48
CA MET A 458 -19.56 -24.13 9.28
C MET A 458 -19.57 -22.61 9.14
N TYR A 459 -19.39 -22.11 7.93
CA TYR A 459 -19.44 -20.70 7.57
C TYR A 459 -20.23 -20.50 6.28
N PHE A 460 -20.62 -19.26 6.00
CA PHE A 460 -21.33 -18.89 4.78
C PHE A 460 -20.40 -18.09 3.87
N THR A 461 -20.40 -18.43 2.59
CA THR A 461 -19.58 -17.74 1.59
C THR A 461 -20.48 -17.29 0.45
N ASN A 462 -20.31 -16.05 0.04
CA ASN A 462 -20.96 -15.53 -1.15
C ASN A 462 -20.16 -16.03 -2.37
N THR A 463 -20.81 -16.66 -3.35
CA THR A 463 -20.09 -17.19 -4.53
C THR A 463 -19.50 -16.10 -5.42
N GLN A 464 -19.88 -14.83 -5.21
CA GLN A 464 -19.29 -13.66 -5.86
C GLN A 464 -18.14 -13.04 -5.02
N ASP A 465 -18.10 -13.28 -3.70
CA ASP A 465 -16.98 -12.87 -2.81
C ASP A 465 -16.35 -14.10 -2.13
N LEU A 466 -15.35 -14.67 -2.80
CA LEU A 466 -14.66 -15.90 -2.38
C LEU A 466 -13.70 -15.69 -1.19
N SER A 467 -13.48 -14.44 -0.76
CA SER A 467 -12.45 -14.08 0.21
C SER A 467 -12.97 -13.97 1.65
N SER A 468 -14.29 -13.83 1.81
CA SER A 468 -14.93 -13.50 3.07
C SER A 468 -15.79 -14.67 3.58
N THR A 469 -15.73 -14.90 4.88
CA THR A 469 -16.68 -15.78 5.59
C THR A 469 -17.67 -14.92 6.36
N TYR A 470 -18.95 -15.23 6.24
CA TYR A 470 -20.02 -14.45 6.84
C TYR A 470 -20.80 -15.27 7.88
N ASP A 471 -21.55 -14.55 8.71
CA ASP A 471 -22.61 -15.13 9.54
C ASP A 471 -23.89 -15.31 8.70
N ILE A 472 -24.78 -16.20 9.15
CA ILE A 472 -26.04 -16.51 8.49
C ILE A 472 -26.93 -15.26 8.30
N ALA A 473 -26.83 -14.29 9.21
CA ALA A 473 -27.58 -13.04 9.13
C ALA A 473 -27.20 -12.21 7.88
N SER A 474 -26.00 -12.40 7.34
CA SER A 474 -25.56 -11.72 6.12
C SER A 474 -26.10 -12.35 4.84
N CYS A 475 -26.76 -13.51 4.92
CA CYS A 475 -27.34 -14.17 3.76
C CYS A 475 -28.67 -13.55 3.30
N PHE A 476 -29.23 -12.59 4.04
CA PHE A 476 -30.58 -12.03 3.85
C PHE A 476 -30.59 -10.51 3.73
#